data_AF-A0A2V4B6T9-F1
#
_entry.id   AF-A0A2V4B6T9-F1
#
_cell.length_a   1.000
_cell.length_b   1.000
_cell.length_c   1.000
_cell.angle_alpha   90.00
_cell.angle_beta   90.00
_cell.angle_gamma   90.00
#
_symmetry.space_group_name_H-M   'P 1'
#
loop_
_entity.id
_entity.type
_entity.pdbx_description
1 polymer ?
#
loop_
_entity_poly.entity_id
_entity_poly.type
_entity_poly.pdbx_seq_one_letter_code
_entity_poly.pdbx_strand_id
1 'polypeptide(L)'
;MSTFDVLARYGTAALLRFVGAVVLFLLLHLARIPLVLLARVLEIAMRRIDAYAARQASRPPRRPINHYFDHSGEEATGVYA
;
A
#
# COMPACT_ATOMS: atom_id res chain seq x y z
N MET A 1 16.69 58.32 1.93
CA MET A 1 15.88 57.09 1.87
C MET A 1 14.44 57.52 1.65
N SER A 2 13.88 57.21 0.49
CA SER A 2 12.56 57.71 0.08
C SER A 2 11.43 56.85 0.67
N THR A 3 10.33 57.46 1.09
CA THR A 3 9.11 56.77 1.56
C THR A 3 8.55 55.79 0.53
N PHE A 4 8.79 56.05 -0.76
CA PHE A 4 8.46 55.14 -1.87
C PHE A 4 9.26 53.84 -1.86
N ASP A 5 10.48 53.85 -1.34
CA ASP A 5 11.36 52.68 -1.26
C ASP A 5 10.87 51.69 -0.18
N VAL A 6 10.35 52.25 0.92
CA VAL A 6 9.67 51.51 1.99
C VAL A 6 8.35 50.94 1.46
N LEU A 7 7.51 51.75 0.80
CA LEU A 7 6.23 51.24 0.26
C LEU A 7 6.45 50.18 -0.82
N ALA A 8 7.45 50.37 -1.68
CA ALA A 8 7.86 49.39 -2.67
C ALA A 8 8.34 48.11 -1.99
N ARG A 9 9.19 48.17 -0.95
CA ARG A 9 9.80 46.99 -0.33
C ARG A 9 8.88 46.23 0.64
N TYR A 10 8.05 46.93 1.41
CA TYR A 10 7.08 46.31 2.31
C TYR A 10 5.82 45.84 1.55
N GLY A 11 5.40 46.56 0.51
CA GLY A 11 4.31 46.16 -0.37
C GLY A 11 4.67 44.98 -1.29
N THR A 12 5.87 44.99 -1.89
CA THR A 12 6.34 43.84 -2.68
C THR A 12 6.63 42.62 -1.83
N ALA A 13 7.09 42.75 -0.59
CA ALA A 13 7.29 41.60 0.29
C ALA A 13 5.98 40.86 0.60
N ALA A 14 4.88 41.61 0.80
CA ALA A 14 3.55 41.02 0.98
C ALA A 14 3.05 40.36 -0.31
N LEU A 15 3.21 41.02 -1.46
CA LEU A 15 2.84 40.47 -2.77
C LEU A 15 3.66 39.22 -3.11
N LEU A 16 4.96 39.22 -2.84
CA LEU A 16 5.85 38.10 -3.07
C LEU A 16 5.51 36.92 -2.15
N ARG A 17 5.13 37.17 -0.89
CA ARG A 17 4.60 36.14 0.00
C ARG A 17 3.30 35.55 -0.53
N PHE A 18 2.38 36.39 -1.02
CA PHE A 18 1.11 35.93 -1.58
C PHE A 18 1.32 35.09 -2.84
N VAL A 19 2.09 35.59 -3.80
CA VAL A 19 2.45 34.87 -5.02
C VAL A 19 3.18 33.57 -4.68
N GLY A 20 4.12 33.62 -3.73
CA GLY A 20 4.82 32.43 -3.23
C GLY A 20 3.86 31.40 -2.62
N ALA A 21 2.88 31.82 -1.83
CA ALA A 21 1.86 30.94 -1.27
C ALA A 21 0.97 30.32 -2.36
N VAL A 22 0.58 31.08 -3.39
CA VAL A 22 -0.19 30.57 -4.53
C VAL A 22 0.62 29.55 -5.33
N VAL A 23 1.89 29.84 -5.63
CA VAL A 23 2.78 28.91 -6.33
C VAL A 23 2.99 27.64 -5.51
N LEU A 24 3.28 27.77 -4.21
CA LEU A 24 3.42 26.63 -3.30
C LEU A 24 2.14 25.79 -3.26
N PHE A 25 0.97 26.44 -3.16
CA PHE A 25 -0.31 25.76 -3.21
C PHE A 25 -0.48 24.98 -4.52
N LEU A 26 -0.16 25.59 -5.67
CA LEU A 26 -0.22 24.93 -6.97
C LEU A 26 0.71 23.71 -7.05
N LEU A 27 1.94 23.83 -6.54
CA LEU A 27 2.91 22.73 -6.53
C LEU A 27 2.43 21.58 -5.66
N LEU A 28 1.93 21.88 -4.45
CA LEU A 28 1.34 20.88 -3.56
C LEU A 28 0.11 20.22 -4.19
N HIS A 29 -0.71 21.02 -4.88
CA HIS A 29 -1.90 20.52 -5.58
C HIS A 29 -1.51 19.59 -6.73
N LEU A 30 -0.48 19.95 -7.49
CA LEU A 30 0.03 19.12 -8.56
C LEU A 30 0.67 17.83 -8.01
N ALA A 31 1.43 17.93 -6.91
CA ALA A 31 2.05 16.80 -6.22
C ALA A 31 1.03 15.83 -5.59
N ARG A 32 -0.20 16.29 -5.32
CA ARG A 32 -1.29 15.41 -4.86
C ARG A 32 -1.61 14.31 -5.86
N ILE A 33 -1.60 14.63 -7.16
CA ILE A 33 -1.94 13.67 -8.24
C ILE A 33 -1.00 12.47 -8.26
N PRO A 34 0.34 12.62 -8.36
CA PRO A 34 1.25 11.49 -8.34
C PRO A 34 1.24 10.75 -7.00
N LEU A 35 1.01 11.43 -5.87
CA LEU A 35 0.89 10.76 -4.56
C LEU A 35 -0.30 9.82 -4.52
N VAL A 36 -1.47 10.28 -4.96
CA VAL A 36 -2.69 9.46 -5.01
C VAL A 36 -2.53 8.33 -6.03
N LEU A 37 -1.89 8.59 -7.17
CA LEU A 37 -1.60 7.57 -8.17
C LEU A 37 -0.69 6.47 -7.59
N LEU A 38 0.38 6.84 -6.89
CA LEU A 38 1.31 5.92 -6.25
C LEU A 38 0.58 5.06 -5.20
N ALA A 39 -0.22 5.68 -4.34
CA ALA A 39 -1.04 4.97 -3.36
C ALA A 39 -1.99 3.97 -4.04
N ARG A 40 -2.60 4.34 -5.17
CA ARG A 40 -3.49 3.47 -5.93
C ARG A 40 -2.76 2.28 -6.55
N VAL A 41 -1.55 2.49 -7.08
CA VAL A 41 -0.72 1.42 -7.63
C VAL A 41 -0.33 0.43 -6.53
N LEU A 42 0.07 0.92 -5.36
CA LEU A 42 0.38 0.09 -4.19
C LEU A 42 -0.83 -0.72 -3.74
N GLU A 43 -2.01 -0.09 -3.65
CA GLU A 43 -3.26 -0.76 -3.30
C GLU A 43 -3.57 -1.92 -4.26
N ILE A 44 -3.45 -1.69 -5.57
CA ILE A 44 -3.68 -2.72 -6.59
C ILE A 44 -2.64 -3.85 -6.46
N ALA A 45 -1.37 -3.51 -6.25
CA ALA A 45 -0.31 -4.49 -6.10
C ALA A 45 -0.56 -5.41 -4.88
N MET A 46 -0.87 -4.83 -3.73
CA MET A 46 -1.20 -5.59 -2.51
C MET A 46 -2.39 -6.53 -2.73
N ARG A 47 -3.49 -6.02 -3.29
CA ARG A 47 -4.68 -6.84 -3.60
C ARG A 47 -4.34 -8.02 -4.51
N ARG A 48 -3.46 -7.84 -5.50
CA ARG A 48 -3.04 -8.92 -6.40
C ARG A 48 -2.20 -9.97 -5.69
N ILE A 49 -1.27 -9.54 -4.83
CA ILE A 49 -0.42 -10.43 -4.05
C ILE A 49 -1.28 -11.25 -3.09
N ASP A 50 -2.19 -10.61 -2.37
CA ASP A 50 -3.09 -11.29 -1.43
C ASP A 50 -3.98 -12.30 -2.15
N ALA A 51 -4.55 -11.93 -3.30
CA ALA A 51 -5.35 -12.86 -4.09
C ALA A 51 -4.52 -14.04 -4.62
N TYR A 52 -3.24 -13.84 -4.93
CA TYR A 52 -2.33 -14.92 -5.29
C TYR A 52 -2.02 -15.82 -4.09
N ALA A 53 -1.67 -15.23 -2.95
CA ALA A 53 -1.40 -15.95 -1.71
C ALA A 53 -2.62 -16.76 -1.24
N ALA A 54 -3.80 -16.16 -1.25
CA ALA A 54 -5.06 -16.83 -0.92
C ALA A 54 -5.34 -17.99 -1.86
N ARG A 55 -5.15 -17.82 -3.18
CA ARG A 55 -5.28 -18.93 -4.15
C ARG A 55 -4.25 -20.04 -3.91
N GLN A 56 -3.03 -19.68 -3.56
CA GLN A 56 -1.98 -20.65 -3.27
C GLN A 56 -2.28 -21.44 -1.99
N ALA A 57 -2.75 -20.76 -0.93
CA ALA A 57 -3.10 -21.37 0.35
C ALA A 57 -4.38 -22.21 0.28
N SER A 58 -5.35 -21.79 -0.54
CA SER A 58 -6.61 -22.52 -0.76
C SER A 58 -6.51 -23.64 -1.79
N ARG A 59 -5.33 -23.88 -2.38
CA ARG A 59 -5.14 -25.01 -3.29
C ARG A 59 -5.44 -26.32 -2.54
N PRO A 60 -6.28 -27.20 -3.12
CA PRO A 60 -6.63 -28.45 -2.47
C PRO A 60 -5.35 -29.28 -2.25
N PRO A 61 -5.18 -29.86 -1.06
CA PRO A 61 -3.98 -30.61 -0.72
C PRO A 61 -3.80 -31.78 -1.70
N ARG A 62 -2.60 -31.86 -2.29
CA ARG A 62 -2.21 -32.88 -3.28
C ARG A 62 -1.94 -34.26 -2.67
N ARG A 63 -2.02 -34.39 -1.36
CA ARG A 63 -1.83 -35.65 -0.62
C ARG A 63 -2.99 -35.86 0.35
N PRO A 64 -3.35 -37.10 0.66
CA PRO A 64 -4.29 -37.40 1.73
C PRO A 64 -3.78 -36.74 3.01
N ILE A 65 -4.57 -35.82 3.58
CA ILE A 65 -4.24 -35.09 4.81
C ILE A 65 -4.18 -36.05 6.01
N ASN A 66 -4.80 -37.22 5.89
CA ASN A 66 -5.01 -38.13 6.99
C ASN A 66 -3.98 -39.27 7.00
N HIS A 67 -2.72 -38.93 7.29
CA HIS A 67 -1.65 -39.92 7.48
C HIS A 67 -1.75 -40.65 8.84
N TYR A 68 -2.60 -40.14 9.75
CA TYR A 68 -2.72 -40.63 11.13
C TYR A 68 -3.48 -41.95 11.26
N PHE A 69 -4.24 -42.39 10.24
CA PHE A 69 -4.99 -43.66 10.27
C PHE A 69 -4.35 -44.79 9.44
N ASP A 70 -3.13 -44.58 8.94
CA ASP A 70 -2.43 -45.52 8.05
C ASP A 70 -1.91 -46.79 8.76
N HIS A 71 -2.21 -46.97 10.06
CA HIS A 71 -1.74 -48.10 10.89
C HIS A 71 -2.87 -49.04 11.36
N SER A 72 -4.06 -49.00 10.76
CA SER A 72 -5.21 -49.81 11.20
C SER A 72 -5.28 -51.23 10.61
N GLY A 73 -4.20 -51.73 10.01
CA GLY A 73 -4.18 -53.02 9.31
C GLY A 73 -3.38 -54.16 9.95
N GLU A 74 -2.48 -53.90 10.91
CA GLU A 74 -1.53 -54.93 11.38
C GLU A 74 -1.93 -55.68 12.66
N GLU A 75 -2.90 -55.20 13.45
CA GLU A 75 -3.24 -55.85 14.73
C GLU A 75 -4.41 -56.85 14.66
N ALA A 76 -5.12 -56.97 13.53
CA ALA A 76 -6.30 -57.86 13.44
C ALA A 76 -5.97 -59.35 13.20
N THR A 77 -4.69 -59.72 13.07
CA THR A 77 -4.27 -61.10 12.74
C THR A 77 -3.77 -61.89 13.96
N GLY A 78 -3.69 -61.28 15.15
CA GLY A 78 -3.10 -61.89 16.35
C GLY A 78 -4.06 -62.47 17.39
N VAL A 79 -5.38 -62.30 17.23
CA VAL A 79 -6.37 -62.61 18.30
C VAL A 79 -7.18 -63.90 18.03
N TYR A 80 -6.91 -64.61 16.95
CA TYR A 80 -7.56 -65.89 16.61
C TYR A 80 -6.55 -67.00 16.23
N ALA A 81 -5.50 -67.19 17.03
CA ALA A 81 -4.61 -68.34 16.94
C ALA A 81 -4.47 -69.02 18.31
#